data_AF-A0A7Y9FIV9-F1
#
_entry.id   AF-A0A7Y9FIV9-F1
#
_cell.length_a   1.000
_cell.length_b   1.000
_cell.length_c   1.000
_cell.angle_alpha   90.00
_cell.angle_beta   90.00
_cell.angle_gamma   90.00
#
_symmetry.space_group_name_H-M   'P 1'
#
loop_
_entity.id
_entity.type
_entity.pdbx_description
1 polymer ?
#
loop_
_entity_poly.entity_id
_entity_poly.type
_entity_poly.pdbx_seq_one_letter_code
_entity_poly.pdbx_strand_id
1 'polypeptide(L)'
;MLVHAALVPDTALLVPGVAGRHEPAGLADLRAAALAAVAEGVEAARGGRLVVVAPRAGTDDRAPAGRVRAGLGAAGVPDALLGWPVPDLPVVAPPAGVDLPVAGPSVGVPAAVALHLVAAASPADPPADVVVVEVARDAAAPARAADLRALGAACAADAPTALVVVGSGSARHGPHAPLADEPDAPAWDDALHAALAGPGARDALAGLDRGACARLAVSGWAPWQVLVGASAGVPLTARLDAVVLLAGAAHAAGAWATVPA
;
A
#
# COMPACT_ATOMS: atom_id res chain seq x y z
N MET A 1 4.67 14.96 10.74
CA MET A 1 4.39 15.46 9.37
C MET A 1 4.74 14.39 8.35
N LEU A 2 3.94 14.20 7.29
CA LEU A 2 4.29 13.32 6.17
C LEU A 2 5.52 13.86 5.44
N VAL A 3 6.49 13.01 5.10
CA VAL A 3 7.67 13.38 4.30
C VAL A 3 7.73 12.64 2.97
N HIS A 4 7.18 11.42 2.92
CA HIS A 4 7.18 10.58 1.73
C HIS A 4 6.01 9.59 1.77
N ALA A 5 5.48 9.18 0.62
CA ALA A 5 4.57 8.06 0.50
C ALA A 5 4.90 7.21 -0.72
N ALA A 6 5.25 5.95 -0.50
CA ALA A 6 5.39 4.95 -1.55
C ALA A 6 4.02 4.32 -1.83
N LEU A 7 3.58 4.34 -3.08
CA LEU A 7 2.37 3.64 -3.53
C LEU A 7 2.83 2.31 -4.13
N VAL A 8 2.38 1.19 -3.55
CA VAL A 8 2.81 -0.15 -3.98
C VAL A 8 1.62 -1.09 -4.17
N PRO A 9 1.69 -2.01 -5.15
CA PRO A 9 0.65 -3.02 -5.36
C PRO A 9 0.44 -3.96 -4.17
N ASP A 10 -0.75 -4.53 -4.03
CA ASP A 10 -1.09 -5.51 -2.99
C ASP A 10 -0.79 -6.98 -3.40
N THR A 11 -0.22 -7.18 -4.58
CA THR A 11 0.04 -8.51 -5.15
C THR A 11 1.29 -9.16 -4.58
N ALA A 12 1.15 -10.43 -4.20
CA ALA A 12 2.27 -11.27 -3.77
C ALA A 12 3.36 -11.42 -4.85
N LEU A 13 3.02 -11.21 -6.14
CA LEU A 13 3.96 -11.33 -7.26
C LEU A 13 5.17 -10.38 -7.18
N LEU A 14 5.07 -9.29 -6.40
CA LEU A 14 6.19 -8.41 -6.14
C LEU A 14 7.34 -9.12 -5.40
N VAL A 15 7.05 -10.14 -4.59
CA VAL A 15 8.10 -10.90 -3.90
C VAL A 15 8.66 -11.95 -4.86
N PRO A 16 9.97 -11.94 -5.17
CA PRO A 16 10.59 -12.94 -6.03
C PRO A 16 10.28 -14.37 -5.58
N GLY A 17 10.15 -15.29 -6.55
CA GLY A 17 9.80 -16.69 -6.30
C GLY A 17 8.29 -16.99 -6.29
N VAL A 18 7.43 -16.01 -6.00
CA VAL A 18 5.96 -16.20 -5.97
C VAL A 18 5.41 -16.57 -7.35
N ALA A 19 5.92 -15.97 -8.42
CA ALA A 19 5.52 -16.29 -9.79
C ALA A 19 6.12 -17.64 -10.29
N GLY A 20 6.86 -18.35 -9.45
CA GLY A 20 7.55 -19.59 -9.81
C GLY A 20 8.63 -19.33 -10.87
N ARG A 21 8.61 -20.14 -11.94
CA ARG A 21 9.58 -20.05 -13.05
C ARG A 21 9.18 -19.05 -14.14
N HIS A 22 7.95 -18.53 -14.09
CA HIS A 22 7.44 -17.61 -15.09
C HIS A 22 7.45 -16.20 -14.52
N GLU A 23 8.06 -15.26 -15.22
CA GLU A 23 7.99 -13.84 -14.87
C GLU A 23 7.10 -13.14 -15.91
N PRO A 24 5.86 -12.75 -15.53
CA PRO A 24 4.99 -11.99 -16.41
C PRO A 24 5.65 -10.69 -16.89
N ALA A 25 5.33 -10.29 -18.12
CA ALA A 25 5.83 -9.03 -18.67
C ALA A 25 5.51 -7.84 -17.75
N GLY A 26 6.49 -6.95 -17.54
CA GLY A 26 6.36 -5.78 -16.68
C GLY A 26 6.49 -6.06 -15.17
N LEU A 27 6.44 -7.31 -14.70
CA LEU A 27 6.54 -7.60 -13.26
C LEU A 27 7.88 -7.13 -12.66
N ALA A 28 8.98 -7.31 -13.39
CA ALA A 28 10.30 -6.86 -12.94
C ALA A 28 10.36 -5.34 -12.77
N ASP A 29 9.82 -4.58 -13.72
CA ASP A 29 9.78 -3.12 -13.68
C ASP A 29 8.88 -2.62 -12.55
N LEU A 30 7.71 -3.24 -12.37
CA LEU A 30 6.79 -2.95 -11.26
C LEU A 30 7.45 -3.19 -9.90
N ARG A 31 8.18 -4.31 -9.75
CA ARG A 31 8.94 -4.64 -8.53
C ARG A 31 10.05 -3.63 -8.27
N ALA A 32 10.81 -3.27 -9.31
CA ALA A 32 11.89 -2.29 -9.20
C ALA A 32 11.35 -0.91 -8.79
N ALA A 33 10.26 -0.46 -9.41
CA ALA A 33 9.59 0.79 -9.07
C ALA A 33 9.07 0.80 -7.63
N ALA A 34 8.39 -0.28 -7.19
CA ALA A 34 7.90 -0.40 -5.82
C ALA A 34 9.04 -0.40 -4.80
N LEU A 35 10.14 -1.11 -5.09
CA LEU A 35 11.32 -1.13 -4.22
C LEU A 35 12.00 0.23 -4.14
N ALA A 36 12.15 0.94 -5.26
CA ALA A 36 12.75 2.27 -5.32
C ALA A 36 11.93 3.29 -4.50
N ALA A 37 10.60 3.31 -4.69
CA ALA A 37 9.71 4.18 -3.91
C ALA A 37 9.81 3.90 -2.40
N VAL A 38 9.82 2.62 -2.00
CA VAL A 38 9.96 2.26 -0.57
C VAL A 38 11.33 2.66 -0.03
N ALA A 39 12.41 2.48 -0.79
CA ALA A 39 13.76 2.88 -0.39
C ALA A 39 13.89 4.39 -0.19
N GLU A 40 13.31 5.20 -1.07
CA GLU A 40 13.24 6.65 -0.89
C GLU A 40 12.45 7.04 0.37
N GLY A 41 11.36 6.34 0.67
CA GLY A 41 10.59 6.56 1.89
C GLY A 41 11.37 6.20 3.16
N VAL A 42 12.08 5.07 3.16
CA VAL A 42 12.95 4.67 4.28
C VAL A 42 14.04 5.70 4.52
N GLU A 43 14.66 6.22 3.45
CA GLU A 43 15.64 7.29 3.53
C GLU A 43 15.06 8.59 4.10
N ALA A 44 13.94 9.04 3.54
CA ALA A 44 13.29 10.30 3.91
C ALA A 44 12.82 10.32 5.37
N ALA A 45 12.47 9.15 5.91
CA ALA A 45 12.04 8.99 7.31
C ALA A 45 13.16 8.47 8.23
N ARG A 46 14.45 8.58 7.86
CA ARG A 46 15.55 8.27 8.79
C ARG A 46 15.41 9.07 10.09
N GLY A 47 15.43 8.37 11.22
CA GLY A 47 15.20 8.96 12.54
C GLY A 47 13.75 9.36 12.82
N GLY A 48 12.82 9.04 11.92
CA GLY A 48 11.38 9.21 12.06
C GLY A 48 10.65 7.86 12.05
N ARG A 49 9.45 7.84 11.48
CA ARG A 49 8.56 6.68 11.47
C ARG A 49 8.27 6.19 10.06
N LEU A 50 8.18 4.87 9.91
CA LEU A 50 7.63 4.24 8.72
C LEU A 50 6.28 3.59 9.04
N VAL A 51 5.24 3.94 8.30
CA VAL A 51 3.89 3.40 8.49
C VAL A 51 3.46 2.63 7.24
N VAL A 52 3.25 1.33 7.36
CA VAL A 52 2.62 0.51 6.32
C VAL A 52 1.11 0.64 6.47
N VAL A 53 0.42 1.03 5.40
CA VAL A 53 -1.04 1.07 5.34
C VAL A 53 -1.51 0.11 4.27
N ALA A 54 -2.20 -0.96 4.69
CA ALA A 54 -2.55 -2.06 3.80
C ALA A 54 -4.05 -2.39 3.86
N PRO A 55 -4.64 -2.85 2.75
CA PRO A 55 -6.03 -3.26 2.74
C PRO A 55 -6.19 -4.60 3.46
N ARG A 56 -7.30 -4.74 4.17
CA ARG A 56 -7.70 -5.95 4.90
C ARG A 56 -9.08 -6.42 4.44
N ALA A 57 -9.23 -7.73 4.26
CA ALA A 57 -10.54 -8.35 4.06
C ALA A 57 -11.35 -8.34 5.37
N GLY A 58 -12.67 -8.16 5.27
CA GLY A 58 -13.55 -8.05 6.43
C GLY A 58 -13.88 -6.60 6.80
N THR A 59 -14.45 -6.42 7.98
CA THR A 59 -15.14 -5.18 8.38
C THR A 59 -14.38 -4.31 9.36
N ASP A 60 -13.33 -4.83 9.99
CA ASP A 60 -12.67 -4.14 11.11
C ASP A 60 -11.25 -3.71 10.76
N ASP A 61 -10.89 -2.49 11.15
CA ASP A 61 -9.51 -2.01 11.11
C ASP A 61 -8.71 -2.60 12.26
N ARG A 62 -7.40 -2.72 12.09
CA ARG A 62 -6.51 -3.15 13.18
C ARG A 62 -5.09 -2.65 12.98
N ALA A 63 -4.32 -2.67 14.06
CA ALA A 63 -2.89 -2.43 14.06
C ALA A 63 -2.15 -3.65 14.62
N PRO A 64 -1.56 -4.51 13.78
CA PRO A 64 -0.68 -5.58 14.24
C PRO A 64 0.52 -5.01 15.00
N ALA A 65 0.92 -5.66 16.10
CA ALA A 65 2.11 -5.27 16.86
C ALA A 65 2.87 -6.48 17.41
N GLY A 66 4.13 -6.24 17.77
CA GLY A 66 5.06 -7.26 18.24
C GLY A 66 6.02 -7.72 17.14
N ARG A 67 6.64 -8.88 17.34
CA ARG A 67 7.60 -9.45 16.38
C ARG A 67 6.84 -10.15 15.25
N VAL A 68 6.75 -9.51 14.09
CA VAL A 68 5.95 -9.94 12.94
C VAL A 68 6.83 -10.73 11.96
N ARG A 69 6.40 -11.95 11.64
CA ARG A 69 6.96 -12.75 10.54
C ARG A 69 6.09 -12.59 9.30
N ALA A 70 6.60 -11.88 8.29
CA ALA A 70 5.86 -11.49 7.10
C ALA A 70 5.84 -12.57 6.00
N GLY A 71 5.39 -13.78 6.34
CA GLY A 71 5.27 -14.88 5.37
C GLY A 71 4.10 -14.74 4.40
N LEU A 72 4.16 -15.43 3.25
CA LEU A 72 3.12 -15.43 2.22
C LEU A 72 2.30 -16.73 2.18
N GLY A 73 2.34 -17.53 3.25
CA GLY A 73 1.60 -18.78 3.36
C GLY A 73 0.08 -18.61 3.21
N ALA A 74 -0.48 -17.48 3.64
CA ALA A 74 -1.89 -17.15 3.44
C ALA A 74 -2.28 -16.93 1.97
N ALA A 75 -1.30 -16.63 1.10
CA ALA A 75 -1.46 -16.63 -0.36
C ALA A 75 -1.16 -17.99 -0.99
N GLY A 76 -0.94 -19.03 -0.19
CA GLY A 76 -0.59 -20.38 -0.66
C GLY A 76 0.87 -20.55 -1.06
N VAL A 77 1.76 -19.60 -0.71
CA VAL A 77 3.19 -19.66 -1.06
C VAL A 77 4.03 -20.02 0.18
N PRO A 78 4.65 -21.22 0.22
CA PRO A 78 5.56 -21.58 1.30
C PRO A 78 6.80 -20.66 1.34
N ASP A 79 7.25 -20.32 2.55
CA ASP A 79 8.45 -19.49 2.80
C ASP A 79 9.68 -19.95 2.00
N ALA A 80 9.88 -21.26 1.85
CA ALA A 80 11.02 -21.84 1.14
C ALA A 80 11.02 -21.60 -0.39
N LEU A 81 9.90 -21.15 -0.95
CA LEU A 81 9.80 -20.79 -2.38
C LEU A 81 10.05 -19.31 -2.63
N LEU A 82 10.17 -18.48 -1.59
CA LEU A 82 10.44 -17.07 -1.73
C LEU A 82 11.92 -16.85 -2.09
N GLY A 83 12.16 -15.99 -3.07
CA GLY A 83 13.51 -15.58 -3.48
C GLY A 83 14.14 -14.53 -2.56
N TRP A 84 13.35 -13.97 -1.63
CA TRP A 84 13.83 -13.13 -0.54
C TRP A 84 13.63 -13.82 0.80
N PRO A 85 14.52 -13.57 1.79
CA PRO A 85 14.28 -13.99 3.16
C PRO A 85 12.93 -13.46 3.67
N VAL A 86 12.23 -14.26 4.47
CA VAL A 86 11.01 -13.83 5.15
C VAL A 86 11.38 -12.81 6.22
N PRO A 87 10.85 -11.57 6.15
CA PRO A 87 11.10 -10.57 7.17
C PRO A 87 10.60 -11.03 8.53
N ASP A 88 11.44 -10.84 9.54
CA ASP A 88 11.12 -10.99 10.95
C ASP A 88 11.49 -9.69 11.65
N LEU A 89 10.52 -8.77 11.73
CA LEU A 89 10.73 -7.38 12.09
C LEU A 89 9.94 -7.02 13.35
N PRO A 90 10.48 -6.16 14.23
CA PRO A 90 9.67 -5.54 15.27
C PRO A 90 8.67 -4.57 14.62
N VAL A 91 7.38 -4.77 14.88
CA VAL A 91 6.32 -3.81 14.55
C VAL A 91 5.84 -3.21 15.86
N VAL A 92 5.90 -1.88 15.95
CA VAL A 92 5.49 -1.15 17.14
C VAL A 92 4.00 -0.78 17.08
N ALA A 93 3.43 -0.52 18.25
CA ALA A 93 2.06 -0.02 18.34
C ALA A 93 1.92 1.31 17.59
N PRO A 94 0.72 1.61 17.06
CA PRO A 94 0.49 2.87 16.37
C PRO A 94 0.67 4.07 17.32
N PRO A 95 0.95 5.27 16.79
CA PRO A 95 1.16 6.45 17.63
C PRO A 95 -0.08 6.84 18.43
N ALA A 96 0.14 7.69 19.44
CA ALA A 96 -0.95 8.32 20.17
C ALA A 96 -1.91 9.03 19.21
N GLY A 97 -3.22 8.93 19.46
CA GLY A 97 -4.25 9.49 18.59
C GLY A 97 -4.72 8.57 17.46
N VAL A 98 -4.03 7.46 17.20
CA VAL A 98 -4.55 6.38 16.35
C VAL A 98 -5.33 5.39 17.21
N ASP A 99 -6.65 5.48 17.16
CA ASP A 99 -7.56 4.58 17.90
C ASP A 99 -7.91 3.35 17.04
N LEU A 100 -6.99 2.37 17.04
CA LEU A 100 -7.19 1.08 16.40
C LEU A 100 -6.94 -0.05 17.40
N PRO A 101 -7.72 -1.15 17.31
CA PRO A 101 -7.47 -2.30 18.14
C PRO A 101 -6.09 -2.90 17.80
N VAL A 102 -5.23 -2.98 18.80
CA VAL A 102 -3.93 -3.63 18.67
C VAL A 102 -4.15 -5.13 18.61
N ALA A 103 -3.71 -5.74 17.51
CA ALA A 103 -3.82 -7.17 17.28
C ALA A 103 -2.48 -7.88 17.49
N GLY A 104 -2.52 -9.21 17.60
CA GLY A 104 -1.32 -10.04 17.64
C GLY A 104 -0.44 -9.90 16.38
N PRO A 105 0.72 -10.56 16.35
CA PRO A 105 1.80 -10.30 15.40
C PRO A 105 1.55 -10.86 13.98
N SER A 106 0.30 -11.10 13.60
CA SER A 106 -0.06 -11.60 12.28
C SER A 106 -0.50 -10.46 11.37
N VAL A 107 -0.01 -10.49 10.13
CA VAL A 107 -0.36 -9.54 9.07
C VAL A 107 -1.03 -10.28 7.90
N GLY A 108 -1.87 -9.60 7.16
CA GLY A 108 -2.43 -10.07 5.90
C GLY A 108 -1.40 -10.00 4.76
N VAL A 109 -1.71 -10.67 3.65
CA VAL A 109 -0.83 -10.74 2.47
C VAL A 109 -0.38 -9.35 1.97
N PRO A 110 -1.27 -8.34 1.83
CA PRO A 110 -0.84 -7.03 1.36
C PRO A 110 0.19 -6.35 2.28
N ALA A 111 -0.01 -6.43 3.60
CA ALA A 111 0.96 -5.90 4.56
C ALA A 111 2.27 -6.70 4.55
N ALA A 112 2.21 -8.02 4.41
CA ALA A 112 3.41 -8.86 4.29
C ALA A 112 4.25 -8.49 3.05
N VAL A 113 3.61 -8.22 1.92
CA VAL A 113 4.30 -7.75 0.69
C VAL A 113 5.03 -6.43 0.94
N ALA A 114 4.38 -5.47 1.60
CA ALA A 114 5.05 -4.20 1.95
C ALA A 114 6.23 -4.41 2.90
N LEU A 115 6.10 -5.27 3.91
CA LEU A 115 7.21 -5.58 4.83
C LEU A 115 8.39 -6.26 4.11
N HIS A 116 8.13 -7.07 3.08
CA HIS A 116 9.18 -7.60 2.21
C HIS A 116 9.92 -6.48 1.45
N LEU A 117 9.18 -5.50 0.89
CA LEU A 117 9.79 -4.34 0.22
C LEU A 117 10.62 -3.50 1.19
N VAL A 118 10.11 -3.26 2.42
CA VAL A 118 10.82 -2.51 3.46
C VAL A 118 12.12 -3.21 3.86
N ALA A 119 12.08 -4.52 4.11
CA ALA A 119 13.28 -5.29 4.44
C ALA A 119 14.30 -5.31 3.30
N ALA A 120 13.84 -5.42 2.05
CA ALA A 120 14.70 -5.39 0.87
C ALA A 120 15.30 -4.00 0.60
N ALA A 121 14.61 -2.92 0.97
CA ALA A 121 15.06 -1.55 0.79
C ALA A 121 16.16 -1.14 1.77
N SER A 122 16.21 -1.74 2.97
CA SER A 122 17.25 -1.48 3.97
C SER A 122 17.73 -2.76 4.67
N PRO A 123 18.47 -3.63 3.96
CA PRO A 123 18.86 -4.94 4.49
C PRO A 123 19.87 -4.87 5.64
N ALA A 124 20.62 -3.76 5.74
CA ALA A 124 21.65 -3.58 6.76
C ALA A 124 21.17 -2.79 7.99
N ASP A 125 20.12 -1.98 7.83
CA ASP A 125 19.66 -1.03 8.85
C ASP A 125 18.12 -0.88 8.77
N PRO A 126 17.37 -1.90 9.22
CA PRO A 126 15.91 -1.85 9.14
C PRO A 126 15.37 -0.65 9.96
N PRO A 127 14.29 0.01 9.52
CA PRO A 127 13.71 1.12 10.25
C PRO A 127 13.34 0.70 11.68
N ALA A 128 13.73 1.50 12.68
CA ALA A 128 13.47 1.18 14.08
C ALA A 128 11.97 1.25 14.43
N ASP A 129 11.25 2.20 13.84
CA ASP A 129 9.85 2.50 14.14
C ASP A 129 8.93 2.14 12.95
N VAL A 130 8.74 0.85 12.71
CA VAL A 130 7.77 0.33 11.73
C VAL A 130 6.42 0.13 12.41
N VAL A 131 5.39 0.84 11.92
CA VAL A 131 3.99 0.66 12.30
C VAL A 131 3.26 0.00 11.14
N VAL A 132 2.36 -0.94 11.44
CA VAL A 132 1.46 -1.53 10.44
C VAL A 132 0.01 -1.18 10.79
N VAL A 133 -0.71 -0.65 9.81
CA VAL A 133 -2.13 -0.34 9.88
C VAL A 133 -2.84 -1.10 8.76
N GLU A 134 -3.80 -1.93 9.15
CA GLU A 134 -4.62 -2.70 8.22
C GLU A 134 -6.05 -2.17 8.21
N VAL A 135 -6.46 -1.62 7.08
CA VAL A 135 -7.77 -0.98 6.90
C VAL A 135 -8.75 -1.88 6.15
N ALA A 136 -9.90 -2.12 6.76
CA ALA A 136 -10.97 -2.93 6.22
C ALA A 136 -11.54 -2.34 4.92
N ARG A 137 -11.63 -3.20 3.89
CA ARG A 137 -12.25 -2.88 2.61
C ARG A 137 -13.79 -2.92 2.67
N ASP A 138 -14.33 -3.83 3.48
CA ASP A 138 -15.76 -4.16 3.45
C ASP A 138 -16.57 -3.41 4.54
N ALA A 139 -15.93 -2.49 5.28
CA ALA A 139 -16.52 -1.75 6.39
C ALA A 139 -17.58 -0.73 5.92
N ALA A 140 -18.86 -1.10 5.93
CA ALA A 140 -19.95 -0.22 5.48
C ALA A 140 -20.28 0.87 6.52
N ALA A 141 -19.54 1.99 6.47
CA ALA A 141 -19.82 3.20 7.25
C ALA A 141 -20.00 4.42 6.32
N PRO A 142 -21.03 5.27 6.50
CA PRO A 142 -21.24 6.48 5.68
C PRO A 142 -20.08 7.48 5.77
N ALA A 143 -19.46 7.63 6.94
CA ALA A 143 -18.34 8.53 7.18
C ALA A 143 -16.97 7.91 6.86
N ARG A 144 -16.93 6.71 6.27
CA ARG A 144 -15.72 5.90 6.17
C ARG A 144 -14.51 6.61 5.57
N ALA A 145 -14.72 7.40 4.51
CA ALA A 145 -13.64 8.15 3.88
C ALA A 145 -13.08 9.22 4.84
N ALA A 146 -13.93 9.91 5.60
CA ALA A 146 -13.51 10.89 6.59
C ALA A 146 -12.76 10.23 7.74
N ASP A 147 -13.23 9.08 8.23
CA ASP A 147 -12.57 8.32 9.30
C ASP A 147 -11.17 7.86 8.89
N LEU A 148 -11.01 7.34 7.68
CA LEU A 148 -9.72 6.93 7.13
C LEU A 148 -8.77 8.12 6.93
N ARG A 149 -9.29 9.28 6.51
CA ARG A 149 -8.49 10.50 6.41
C ARG A 149 -8.05 11.00 7.78
N ALA A 150 -8.92 10.95 8.78
CA ALA A 150 -8.56 11.29 10.16
C ALA A 150 -7.46 10.36 10.71
N LEU A 151 -7.58 9.06 10.45
CA LEU A 151 -6.54 8.07 10.75
C LEU A 151 -5.21 8.42 10.08
N GLY A 152 -5.23 8.80 8.80
CA GLY A 152 -4.02 9.25 8.08
C GLY A 152 -3.36 10.47 8.71
N ALA A 153 -4.15 11.49 9.05
CA ALA A 153 -3.66 12.67 9.72
C ALA A 153 -3.01 12.33 11.08
N ALA A 154 -3.63 11.44 11.86
CA ALA A 154 -3.08 10.98 13.14
C ALA A 154 -1.77 10.22 12.97
N CYS A 155 -1.66 9.31 11.99
CA CYS A 155 -0.42 8.58 11.69
C CYS A 155 0.76 9.52 11.41
N ALA A 156 0.50 10.66 10.76
CA ALA A 156 1.50 11.61 10.33
C ALA A 156 1.65 12.84 11.25
N ALA A 157 1.06 12.87 12.45
CA ALA A 157 1.06 14.08 13.29
C ALA A 157 2.44 14.37 13.92
N ASP A 158 3.00 13.40 14.64
CA ASP A 158 4.00 13.71 15.69
C ASP A 158 5.47 13.55 15.30
N ALA A 159 5.75 12.97 14.12
CA ALA A 159 7.12 12.73 13.65
C ALA A 159 7.20 12.85 12.13
N PRO A 160 8.40 13.09 11.55
CA PRO A 160 8.65 12.83 10.13
C PRO A 160 8.22 11.39 9.80
N THR A 161 7.24 11.25 8.91
CA THR A 161 6.58 9.98 8.65
C THR A 161 6.65 9.65 7.17
N ALA A 162 7.17 8.48 6.83
CA ALA A 162 6.99 7.88 5.51
C ALA A 162 5.86 6.86 5.55
N LEU A 163 5.03 6.85 4.50
CA LEU A 163 3.98 5.84 4.30
C LEU A 163 4.39 4.83 3.24
N VAL A 164 4.09 3.55 3.46
CA VAL A 164 4.01 2.54 2.40
C VAL A 164 2.53 2.19 2.23
N VAL A 165 1.91 2.75 1.20
CA VAL A 165 0.48 2.66 0.93
C VAL A 165 0.24 1.54 -0.07
N VAL A 166 -0.30 0.44 0.42
CA VAL A 166 -0.51 -0.77 -0.35
C VAL A 166 -1.89 -0.73 -1.00
N GLY A 167 -1.98 -1.05 -2.28
CA GLY A 167 -3.25 -1.06 -2.98
C GLY A 167 -3.10 -1.21 -4.48
N SER A 168 -4.15 -1.65 -5.15
CA SER A 168 -4.19 -1.79 -6.60
C SER A 168 -5.50 -1.27 -7.17
N GLY A 169 -5.49 -1.04 -8.48
CA GLY A 169 -6.64 -0.62 -9.27
C GLY A 169 -7.65 -1.74 -9.44
N SER A 170 -8.41 -1.72 -10.52
CA SER A 170 -9.45 -2.73 -10.77
C SER A 170 -8.87 -4.13 -10.90
N ALA A 171 -9.54 -5.11 -10.30
CA ALA A 171 -9.24 -6.54 -10.43
C ALA A 171 -10.20 -7.23 -11.42
N ARG A 172 -10.73 -6.49 -12.40
CA ARG A 172 -11.81 -6.93 -13.30
C ARG A 172 -11.53 -6.66 -14.79
N HIS A 173 -10.26 -6.65 -15.20
CA HIS A 173 -9.90 -6.47 -16.62
C HIS A 173 -10.00 -7.78 -17.39
N GLY A 174 -11.12 -7.98 -18.07
CA GLY A 174 -11.29 -9.06 -19.01
C GLY A 174 -11.52 -10.44 -18.37
N PRO A 175 -11.67 -11.48 -19.20
CA PRO A 175 -12.06 -12.83 -18.76
C PRO A 175 -10.97 -13.56 -17.96
N HIS A 176 -9.75 -13.03 -17.92
CA HIS A 176 -8.62 -13.61 -17.17
C HIS A 176 -8.40 -12.94 -15.81
N ALA A 177 -9.23 -11.95 -15.47
CA ALA A 177 -9.18 -11.29 -14.17
C ALA A 177 -9.58 -12.23 -13.03
N PRO A 178 -9.17 -11.95 -11.78
CA PRO A 178 -9.57 -12.75 -10.62
C PRO A 178 -11.08 -12.75 -10.37
N LEU A 179 -11.78 -11.74 -10.87
CA LEU A 179 -13.21 -11.53 -10.74
C LEU A 179 -13.86 -11.34 -12.11
N ALA A 180 -15.20 -11.41 -12.14
CA ALA A 180 -15.96 -11.22 -13.37
C ALA A 180 -15.61 -9.88 -14.05
N ASP A 181 -15.45 -9.95 -15.36
CA ASP A 181 -15.11 -8.82 -16.23
C ASP A 181 -16.08 -7.65 -16.04
N GLU A 182 -15.52 -6.45 -15.96
CA GLU A 182 -16.27 -5.20 -15.97
C GLU A 182 -15.72 -4.35 -17.13
N PRO A 183 -16.50 -4.14 -18.21
CA PRO A 183 -16.03 -3.44 -19.40
C PRO A 183 -15.48 -2.03 -19.14
N ASP A 184 -15.93 -1.38 -18.07
CA ASP A 184 -15.49 -0.05 -17.68
C ASP A 184 -14.13 -0.04 -16.96
N ALA A 185 -13.62 -1.20 -16.51
CA ALA A 185 -12.40 -1.30 -15.72
C ALA A 185 -11.16 -0.70 -16.40
N PRO A 186 -10.88 -0.96 -17.70
CA PRO A 186 -9.71 -0.38 -18.38
C PRO A 186 -9.73 1.15 -18.40
N ALA A 187 -10.85 1.74 -18.84
CA ALA A 187 -10.98 3.19 -18.92
C ALA A 187 -10.92 3.86 -17.54
N TRP A 188 -11.46 3.21 -16.51
CA TRP A 188 -11.41 3.70 -15.15
C TRP A 188 -9.97 3.73 -14.60
N ASP A 189 -9.20 2.66 -14.78
CA ASP A 189 -7.81 2.61 -14.32
C ASP A 189 -6.90 3.54 -15.12
N ASP A 190 -7.09 3.68 -16.44
CA ASP A 190 -6.34 4.65 -17.25
C ASP A 190 -6.54 6.08 -16.73
N ALA A 191 -7.78 6.45 -16.40
CA ALA A 191 -8.09 7.76 -15.82
C ALA A 191 -7.45 7.93 -14.42
N LEU A 192 -7.49 6.89 -13.59
CA LEU A 192 -6.83 6.90 -12.28
C LEU A 192 -5.31 7.10 -12.42
N HIS A 193 -4.65 6.31 -13.26
CA HIS A 193 -3.19 6.38 -13.44
C HIS A 193 -2.76 7.74 -13.99
N ALA A 194 -3.48 8.28 -14.97
CA ALA A 194 -3.21 9.61 -15.50
C ALA A 194 -3.30 10.69 -14.41
N ALA A 195 -4.29 10.60 -13.53
CA ALA A 195 -4.46 11.55 -12.43
C ALA A 195 -3.38 11.40 -11.34
N LEU A 196 -2.96 10.17 -11.04
CA LEU A 196 -1.95 9.86 -10.03
C LEU A 196 -0.53 10.29 -10.41
N ALA A 197 -0.25 10.47 -11.70
CA ALA A 197 1.04 10.92 -12.20
C ALA A 197 1.25 12.46 -12.16
N GLY A 198 0.27 13.22 -11.64
CA GLY A 198 0.25 14.68 -11.74
C GLY A 198 -0.06 15.42 -10.43
N PRO A 199 -0.07 16.76 -10.46
CA PRO A 199 -0.31 17.60 -9.27
C PRO A 199 -1.71 17.43 -8.66
N GLY A 200 -2.68 16.89 -9.43
CA GLY A 200 -4.03 16.59 -8.97
C GLY A 200 -4.18 15.23 -8.28
N ALA A 201 -3.09 14.48 -8.06
CA ALA A 201 -3.15 13.11 -7.55
C ALA A 201 -3.91 12.98 -6.21
N ARG A 202 -3.74 13.94 -5.29
CA ARG A 202 -4.49 13.97 -4.02
C ARG A 202 -5.98 14.15 -4.23
N ASP A 203 -6.38 15.13 -5.01
CA ASP A 203 -7.79 15.44 -5.25
C ASP A 203 -8.47 14.30 -6.00
N ALA A 204 -7.77 13.67 -6.94
CA ALA A 204 -8.24 12.47 -7.63
C ALA A 204 -8.53 11.32 -6.65
N LEU A 205 -7.60 11.01 -5.73
CA LEU A 205 -7.82 9.99 -4.69
C LEU A 205 -8.94 10.38 -3.72
N ALA A 206 -9.04 11.65 -3.36
CA ALA A 206 -10.08 12.17 -2.47
C ALA A 206 -11.48 12.11 -3.11
N GLY A 207 -11.57 12.21 -4.44
CA GLY A 207 -12.81 12.20 -5.22
C GLY A 207 -13.30 10.81 -5.62
N LEU A 208 -12.56 9.73 -5.32
CA LEU A 208 -12.96 8.39 -5.71
C LEU A 208 -14.28 7.96 -5.06
N ASP A 209 -15.26 7.64 -5.89
CA ASP A 209 -16.51 7.06 -5.43
C ASP A 209 -16.28 5.65 -4.89
N ARG A 210 -16.71 5.44 -3.63
CA ARG A 210 -16.56 4.16 -2.94
C ARG A 210 -17.35 3.05 -3.64
N GLY A 211 -18.55 3.36 -4.14
CA GLY A 211 -19.41 2.38 -4.80
C GLY A 211 -18.78 1.86 -6.08
N ALA A 212 -18.24 2.75 -6.90
CA ALA A 212 -17.49 2.42 -8.10
C ALA A 212 -16.24 1.59 -7.77
N CYS A 213 -15.45 1.97 -6.76
CA CYS A 213 -14.29 1.21 -6.32
C CYS A 213 -14.67 -0.20 -5.85
N ALA A 214 -15.78 -0.33 -5.11
CA ALA A 214 -16.29 -1.63 -4.66
C ALA A 214 -16.75 -2.50 -5.84
N ARG A 215 -17.48 -1.92 -6.81
CA ARG A 215 -17.90 -2.61 -8.04
C ARG A 215 -16.69 -3.13 -8.81
N LEU A 216 -15.68 -2.28 -9.01
CA LEU A 216 -14.44 -2.59 -9.74
C LEU A 216 -13.43 -3.41 -8.92
N ALA A 217 -13.74 -3.74 -7.67
CA ALA A 217 -12.85 -4.45 -6.75
C ALA A 217 -11.48 -3.80 -6.55
N VAL A 218 -11.45 -2.46 -6.51
CA VAL A 218 -10.25 -1.66 -6.29
C VAL A 218 -9.80 -1.82 -4.83
N SER A 219 -8.69 -2.52 -4.61
CA SER A 219 -8.19 -2.78 -3.26
C SER A 219 -7.56 -1.55 -2.61
N GLY A 220 -7.06 -0.61 -3.41
CA GLY A 220 -6.37 0.58 -2.91
C GLY A 220 -7.28 1.65 -2.31
N TRP A 221 -8.59 1.62 -2.53
CA TRP A 221 -9.49 2.72 -2.13
C TRP A 221 -9.32 3.13 -0.67
N ALA A 222 -9.38 2.18 0.28
CA ALA A 222 -9.29 2.51 1.70
C ALA A 222 -7.89 3.01 2.12
N PRO A 223 -6.78 2.33 1.79
CA PRO A 223 -5.42 2.84 2.01
C PRO A 223 -5.18 4.22 1.40
N TRP A 224 -5.72 4.51 0.22
CA TRP A 224 -5.62 5.81 -0.43
C TRP A 224 -6.32 6.93 0.34
N GLN A 225 -7.45 6.65 1.03
CA GLN A 225 -8.07 7.66 1.89
C GLN A 225 -7.20 8.00 3.10
N VAL A 226 -6.45 7.04 3.65
CA VAL A 226 -5.45 7.30 4.69
C VAL A 226 -4.33 8.20 4.15
N LEU A 227 -3.83 7.95 2.94
CA LEU A 227 -2.83 8.81 2.29
C LEU A 227 -3.34 10.24 2.07
N VAL A 228 -4.60 10.40 1.62
CA VAL A 228 -5.23 11.72 1.45
C VAL A 228 -5.22 12.50 2.76
N GLY A 229 -5.58 11.86 3.87
CA GLY A 229 -5.56 12.47 5.20
C GLY A 229 -4.16 12.81 5.70
N ALA A 230 -3.22 11.88 5.57
CA ALA A 230 -1.83 12.07 6.01
C ALA A 230 -1.11 13.18 5.25
N SER A 231 -1.53 13.43 4.00
CA SER A 231 -0.97 14.48 3.15
C SER A 231 -1.74 15.79 3.19
N ALA A 232 -2.75 15.95 4.05
CA ALA A 232 -3.53 17.17 4.11
C ALA A 232 -2.64 18.39 4.43
N GLY A 233 -2.79 19.46 3.65
CA GLY A 233 -2.11 20.74 3.88
C GLY A 233 -0.62 20.78 3.56
N VAL A 234 -0.01 19.69 3.06
CA VAL A 234 1.40 19.70 2.61
C VAL A 234 1.51 19.78 1.09
N PRO A 235 2.41 20.61 0.51
CA PRO A 235 2.68 20.56 -0.92
C PRO A 235 3.41 19.26 -1.27
N LEU A 236 3.02 18.62 -2.37
CA LEU A 236 3.61 17.34 -2.81
C LEU A 236 3.98 17.38 -4.29
N THR A 237 5.02 16.63 -4.64
CA THR A 237 5.23 16.11 -5.99
C THR A 237 4.79 14.66 -6.05
N ALA A 238 4.03 14.29 -7.06
CA ALA A 238 3.57 12.92 -7.31
C ALA A 238 4.15 12.38 -8.60
N ARG A 239 4.47 11.08 -8.63
CA ARG A 239 4.87 10.34 -9.83
C ARG A 239 4.36 8.91 -9.79
N LEU A 240 4.13 8.34 -10.97
CA LEU A 240 3.97 6.91 -11.19
C LEU A 240 5.10 6.45 -12.10
N ASP A 241 5.80 5.40 -11.68
CA ASP A 241 7.01 4.92 -12.36
C ASP A 241 6.77 3.63 -13.14
N ALA A 242 5.79 2.83 -12.72
CA ALA A 242 5.37 1.63 -13.41
C ALA A 242 3.86 1.46 -13.32
N VAL A 243 3.25 1.05 -14.43
CA VAL A 243 1.85 0.62 -14.52
C VAL A 243 1.83 -0.68 -15.31
N VAL A 244 1.26 -1.73 -14.74
CA VAL A 244 1.25 -3.08 -15.32
C VAL A 244 -0.08 -3.76 -15.05
N LEU A 245 -0.62 -4.43 -16.06
CA LEU A 245 -1.75 -5.34 -15.91
C LEU A 245 -1.24 -6.76 -15.69
N LEU A 246 -1.47 -7.34 -14.52
CA LEU A 246 -1.08 -8.71 -14.19
C LEU A 246 -2.32 -9.56 -13.97
N ALA A 247 -2.51 -10.59 -14.79
CA ALA A 247 -3.65 -11.50 -14.71
C ALA A 247 -5.00 -10.76 -14.56
N GLY A 248 -5.20 -9.68 -15.33
CA GLY A 248 -6.44 -8.90 -15.32
C GLY A 248 -6.64 -7.98 -14.10
N ALA A 249 -5.61 -7.77 -13.27
CA ALA A 249 -5.59 -6.77 -12.22
C ALA A 249 -4.60 -5.64 -12.54
N ALA A 250 -5.06 -4.39 -12.38
CA ALA A 250 -4.26 -3.20 -12.63
C ALA A 250 -3.39 -2.85 -11.42
N HIS A 251 -2.08 -2.79 -11.63
CA HIS A 251 -1.10 -2.47 -10.62
C HIS A 251 -0.27 -1.27 -11.05
N ALA A 252 0.03 -0.40 -10.09
CA ALA A 252 0.94 0.72 -10.31
C ALA A 252 1.86 0.89 -9.10
N ALA A 253 3.06 1.38 -9.37
CA ALA A 253 4.01 1.75 -8.34
C ALA A 253 4.52 3.18 -8.59
N GLY A 254 4.70 3.93 -7.51
CA GLY A 254 5.14 5.32 -7.57
C GLY A 254 5.36 5.93 -6.21
N ALA A 255 5.59 7.23 -6.17
CA ALA A 255 5.90 7.94 -4.93
C ALA A 255 5.33 9.35 -4.91
N TRP A 256 4.96 9.79 -3.71
CA TRP A 256 4.72 11.18 -3.37
C TRP A 256 5.79 11.67 -2.40
N ALA A 257 6.31 12.87 -2.62
CA ALA A 257 7.29 13.49 -1.73
C ALA A 257 6.85 14.91 -1.37
N THR A 258 7.07 15.32 -0.13
CA THR A 258 6.82 16.71 0.28
C THR A 258 7.84 17.65 -0.35
N VAL A 259 7.34 18.76 -0.88
CA VAL A 259 8.19 19.85 -1.37
C VAL A 259 8.69 20.65 -0.16
N PRO A 260 10.01 20.83 0.02
CA PRO A 260 10.53 21.75 1.03
C PRO A 260 9.96 23.15 0.82
N ALA A 261 9.57 23.82 1.91
CA ALA A 261 9.10 25.20 1.88
C ALA A 261 10.21 26.19 1.47
#